data_AF-A0A9X4XTU1-F1
#
_entry.id   AF-A0A9X4XTU1-F1
#
_cell.length_a   1.000
_cell.length_b   1.000
_cell.length_c   1.000
_cell.angle_alpha   90.00
_cell.angle_beta   90.00
_cell.angle_gamma   90.00
#
_symmetry.space_group_name_H-M   'P 1'
#
loop_
_entity.id
_entity.type
_entity.pdbx_description
1 polymer ?
#
loop_
_entity_poly.entity_id
_entity_poly.type
_entity_poly.pdbx_seq_one_letter_code
_entity_poly.pdbx_strand_id
1 'polypeptide(L)'
;MKVDTIDRPPFTGPEWTPDLLAELAANDRNDQVGSWLVSEEAGLRVWHIHLPPGGRLPFHRHTRSYFWTILAPGRARSRYGTGRVDIVDYEAGDTRHFVQSEADSFIHDLENIGDTDLVFVTVERTD
;
A
#
# COMPACT_ATOMS: atom_id res chain seq x y z
N MET A 1 -5.18 -13.76 5.19
CA MET A 1 -5.83 -12.51 4.71
C MET A 1 -7.15 -12.73 3.99
N LYS A 2 -8.10 -11.81 4.16
CA LYS A 2 -9.35 -11.73 3.39
C LYS A 2 -9.43 -10.36 2.71
N VAL A 3 -9.91 -10.31 1.46
CA VAL A 3 -10.07 -9.07 0.69
C VAL A 3 -11.53 -8.89 0.30
N ASP A 4 -12.09 -7.71 0.61
CA ASP A 4 -13.38 -7.26 0.15
C ASP A 4 -13.17 -6.04 -0.76
N THR A 5 -13.49 -6.18 -2.05
CA THR A 5 -13.42 -5.07 -3.02
C THR A 5 -14.75 -4.33 -3.06
N ILE A 6 -14.70 -2.99 -3.02
CA ILE A 6 -15.90 -2.16 -3.13
C ILE A 6 -16.21 -1.92 -4.61
N ASP A 7 -17.30 -2.52 -5.08
CA ASP A 7 -17.77 -2.41 -6.47
C ASP A 7 -18.65 -1.18 -6.66
N ARG A 8 -18.10 -0.17 -7.32
CA ARG A 8 -18.75 1.11 -7.65
C ARG A 8 -17.98 1.84 -8.75
N PRO A 9 -18.57 2.88 -9.37
CA PRO A 9 -17.85 3.69 -10.33
C PRO A 9 -16.54 4.27 -9.73
N PRO A 10 -15.44 4.31 -10.50
CA PRO A 10 -14.16 4.85 -10.06
C PRO A 10 -14.28 6.25 -9.43
N PHE A 11 -13.53 6.46 -8.34
CA PHE A 11 -13.43 7.77 -7.66
C PHE A 11 -14.75 8.30 -7.10
N THR A 12 -15.72 7.42 -6.81
CA THR A 12 -16.99 7.79 -6.19
C THR A 12 -17.13 7.26 -4.76
N GLY A 13 -17.96 7.94 -3.96
CA GLY A 13 -18.27 7.54 -2.58
C GLY A 13 -17.38 8.19 -1.51
N PRO A 14 -17.64 7.89 -0.23
CA PRO A 14 -17.04 8.61 0.91
C PRO A 14 -15.53 8.40 1.09
N GLU A 15 -14.93 7.44 0.39
CA GLU A 15 -13.51 7.11 0.44
C GLU A 15 -12.69 8.04 -0.42
N TRP A 16 -13.32 8.75 -1.36
CA TRP A 16 -12.66 9.70 -2.24
C TRP A 16 -13.05 11.12 -1.85
N THR A 17 -12.04 11.90 -1.47
CA THR A 17 -12.18 13.34 -1.19
C THR A 17 -11.42 14.14 -2.24
N PRO A 18 -11.75 15.42 -2.44
CA PRO A 18 -10.96 16.29 -3.33
C PRO A 18 -9.47 16.28 -3.00
N ASP A 19 -9.13 16.28 -1.71
CA ASP A 19 -7.74 16.24 -1.25
C ASP A 19 -7.05 14.92 -1.59
N LEU A 20 -7.73 13.78 -1.49
CA LEU A 20 -7.18 12.48 -1.90
C LEU A 20 -6.97 12.39 -3.41
N LEU A 21 -7.87 12.98 -4.20
CA LEU A 21 -7.70 13.02 -5.66
C LEU A 21 -6.53 13.94 -6.06
N ALA A 22 -6.36 15.06 -5.35
CA ALA A 22 -5.20 15.92 -5.53
C ALA A 22 -3.89 15.24 -5.10
N GLU A 23 -3.89 14.53 -3.95
CA GLU A 23 -2.75 13.75 -3.46
C GLU A 23 -2.37 12.63 -4.44
N LEU A 24 -3.35 11.92 -4.99
CA LEU A 24 -3.14 10.90 -6.02
C LEU A 24 -2.45 11.48 -7.26
N ALA A 25 -2.93 12.63 -7.76
CA ALA A 25 -2.36 13.29 -8.93
C ALA A 25 -0.94 13.82 -8.67
N ALA A 26 -0.65 14.30 -7.46
CA ALA A 26 0.65 14.84 -7.08
C ALA A 26 1.72 13.76 -6.85
N ASN A 27 1.32 12.52 -6.62
CA ASN A 27 2.22 11.42 -6.25
C ASN A 27 2.41 10.37 -7.37
N ASP A 28 2.17 10.74 -8.64
CA ASP A 28 2.31 9.84 -9.81
C ASP A 28 3.69 9.16 -9.94
N ARG A 29 4.71 9.73 -9.29
CA ARG A 29 6.10 9.24 -9.26
C ARG A 29 6.63 8.93 -7.87
N ASN A 30 5.80 8.96 -6.83
CA ASN A 30 6.25 8.68 -5.47
C ASN A 30 6.59 7.19 -5.31
N ASP A 31 7.88 6.85 -5.21
CA ASP A 31 8.36 5.47 -5.02
C ASP A 31 8.68 5.13 -3.55
N GLN A 32 8.26 5.98 -2.62
CA GLN A 32 8.36 5.71 -1.19
C GLN A 32 7.26 4.73 -0.75
N VAL A 33 7.54 3.44 -0.89
CA VAL A 33 6.59 2.35 -0.56
C VAL A 33 6.55 1.99 0.93
N GLY A 34 7.16 2.80 1.80
CA GLY A 34 7.09 2.60 3.25
C GLY A 34 7.40 3.82 4.09
N SER A 35 7.17 3.68 5.40
CA SER A 35 7.42 4.74 6.39
C SER A 35 8.91 5.03 6.55
N TRP A 36 9.75 3.99 6.52
CA TRP A 36 11.20 4.11 6.63
C TRP A 36 11.91 3.13 5.69
N LEU A 37 12.92 3.63 4.96
CA LEU A 37 13.90 2.78 4.30
C LEU A 37 14.89 2.31 5.36
N VAL A 38 14.92 1.00 5.62
CA VAL A 38 15.76 0.42 6.69
C VAL A 38 17.01 -0.28 6.17
N SER A 39 17.03 -0.63 4.87
CA SER A 39 18.21 -1.18 4.19
C SER A 39 18.10 -0.99 2.68
N GLU A 40 19.23 -0.73 2.02
CA GLU A 40 19.34 -0.72 0.55
C GLU A 40 20.70 -1.29 0.14
N GLU A 41 20.76 -2.60 -0.10
CA GLU A 41 22.00 -3.31 -0.44
C GLU A 41 21.70 -4.55 -1.28
N ALA A 42 22.73 -5.04 -2.00
CA ALA A 42 22.72 -6.33 -2.70
C ALA A 42 21.50 -6.57 -3.63
N GLY A 43 21.02 -5.54 -4.32
CA GLY A 43 19.89 -5.64 -5.25
C GLY A 43 18.52 -5.59 -4.56
N LEU A 44 18.45 -5.17 -3.29
CA LEU A 44 17.21 -5.09 -2.52
C LEU A 44 17.07 -3.74 -1.81
N ARG A 45 15.82 -3.28 -1.69
CA ARG A 45 15.39 -2.24 -0.73
C ARG A 45 14.45 -2.86 0.28
N VAL A 46 14.67 -2.58 1.56
CA VAL A 46 13.80 -3.03 2.65
C VAL A 46 13.17 -1.81 3.30
N TRP A 47 11.85 -1.81 3.35
CA TRP A 47 11.03 -0.78 3.94
C TRP A 47 10.25 -1.33 5.12
N HIS A 48 10.10 -0.51 6.15
CA HIS A 48 9.12 -0.74 7.20
C HIS A 48 7.94 0.21 7.02
N ILE A 49 6.73 -0.32 7.17
CA ILE A 49 5.50 0.46 7.33
C ILE A 49 5.05 0.28 8.77
N HIS A 50 4.74 1.39 9.45
CA HIS A 50 4.02 1.38 10.72
C HIS A 50 2.95 2.45 10.67
N LEU A 51 1.70 2.01 10.72
CA LEU A 51 0.54 2.89 10.75
C LEU A 51 -0.24 2.60 12.04
N PRO A 52 -0.29 3.53 13.01
CA PRO A 52 -1.23 3.41 14.12
C PRO A 52 -2.68 3.45 13.62
N PRO A 53 -3.69 3.14 14.43
CA PRO A 53 -5.10 3.30 14.05
C PRO A 53 -5.40 4.68 13.45
N GLY A 54 -5.99 4.70 12.25
CA GLY A 54 -6.23 5.93 11.47
C GLY A 54 -5.02 6.47 10.70
N GLY A 55 -3.83 5.87 10.86
CA GLY A 55 -2.63 6.22 10.13
C GLY A 55 -2.71 5.85 8.65
N ARG A 56 -2.02 6.64 7.80
CA ARG A 56 -1.94 6.42 6.35
C ARG A 56 -0.50 6.43 5.85
N LEU A 57 -0.20 5.53 4.92
CA LEU A 57 0.85 5.72 3.93
C LEU A 57 0.20 6.39 2.71
N PRO A 58 0.67 7.59 2.29
CA PRO A 58 0.10 8.31 1.14
C PRO A 58 0.16 7.51 -0.16
N PHE A 59 -0.49 8.01 -1.20
CA PHE A 59 -0.38 7.40 -2.53
C PHE A 59 1.10 7.23 -2.95
N HIS A 60 1.46 6.00 -3.29
CA HIS A 60 2.80 5.61 -3.73
C HIS A 60 2.68 4.57 -4.86
N ARG A 61 3.72 4.49 -5.67
CA ARG A 61 3.77 3.72 -6.90
C ARG A 61 4.71 2.53 -6.74
N HIS A 62 4.20 1.34 -7.08
CA HIS A 62 5.00 0.14 -7.23
C HIS A 62 5.43 -0.01 -8.69
N THR A 63 6.74 0.10 -8.95
CA THR A 63 7.32 -0.11 -10.29
C THR A 63 8.29 -1.30 -10.36
N ARG A 64 8.55 -1.93 -9.22
CA ARG A 64 9.52 -3.01 -9.05
C ARG A 64 8.88 -4.22 -8.40
N SER A 65 9.37 -5.41 -8.74
CA SER A 65 8.89 -6.64 -8.09
C SER A 65 9.21 -6.61 -6.60
N TYR A 66 8.26 -7.03 -5.79
CA TYR A 66 8.35 -6.91 -4.35
C TYR A 66 7.52 -7.96 -3.64
N PHE A 67 7.76 -8.12 -2.36
CA PHE A 67 6.84 -8.80 -1.46
C PHE A 67 6.73 -8.01 -0.16
N TRP A 68 5.68 -8.29 0.59
CA TRP A 68 5.58 -7.82 1.97
C TRP A 68 5.15 -8.96 2.88
N THR A 69 5.50 -8.83 4.15
CA THR A 69 4.98 -9.62 5.26
C THR A 69 4.43 -8.67 6.31
N ILE A 70 3.21 -8.94 6.79
CA ILE A 70 2.64 -8.20 7.92
C ILE A 70 3.03 -8.88 9.24
N LEU A 71 3.42 -8.08 10.24
CA LEU A 71 3.94 -8.59 11.51
C LEU A 71 2.86 -8.80 12.58
N ALA A 72 1.68 -8.20 12.39
CA ALA A 72 0.56 -8.26 13.33
C ALA A 72 -0.77 -8.36 12.55
N PRO A 73 -1.84 -8.90 13.15
CA PRO A 73 -3.16 -8.81 12.53
C PRO A 73 -3.61 -7.35 12.48
N GLY A 74 -4.39 -7.02 11.46
CA GLY A 74 -4.90 -5.66 11.29
C GLY A 74 -5.90 -5.56 10.15
N ARG A 75 -6.51 -4.38 10.02
CA ARG A 75 -7.48 -4.10 8.95
C ARG A 75 -7.07 -2.83 8.21
N ALA A 76 -6.93 -2.93 6.89
CA ALA A 76 -6.55 -1.79 6.08
C ALA A 76 -7.52 -1.53 4.93
N ARG A 77 -7.51 -0.29 4.46
CA ARG A 77 -8.13 0.17 3.23
C ARG A 77 -7.03 0.62 2.27
N SER A 78 -7.10 0.15 1.03
CA SER A 78 -6.27 0.65 -0.08
C SER A 78 -7.15 1.21 -1.16
N ARG A 79 -6.85 2.44 -1.59
CA ARG A 79 -7.45 3.10 -2.75
C ARG A 79 -6.44 3.06 -3.87
N TYR A 80 -6.85 2.61 -5.04
CA TYR A 80 -5.97 2.47 -6.20
C TYR A 80 -6.20 3.63 -7.17
N GLY A 81 -5.18 3.98 -7.96
CA GLY A 81 -5.28 4.97 -9.03
C GLY A 81 -6.24 4.62 -10.16
N THR A 82 -6.85 3.44 -10.12
CA THR A 82 -7.96 3.02 -11.00
C THR A 82 -9.33 3.37 -10.43
N GLY A 83 -9.39 3.94 -9.23
CA GLY A 83 -10.61 4.16 -8.45
C GLY A 83 -11.09 2.95 -7.65
N ARG A 84 -10.47 1.76 -7.84
CA ARG A 84 -10.74 0.57 -7.01
C ARG A 84 -10.44 0.87 -5.54
N VAL A 85 -11.27 0.35 -4.64
CA VAL A 85 -11.02 0.38 -3.20
C VAL A 85 -11.11 -1.04 -2.67
N ASP A 86 -10.06 -1.51 -2.01
CA ASP A 86 -10.03 -2.81 -1.34
C ASP A 86 -9.96 -2.61 0.17
N ILE A 87 -10.71 -3.42 0.91
CA ILE A 87 -10.61 -3.57 2.35
C ILE A 87 -10.00 -4.94 2.64
N VAL A 88 -8.96 -4.98 3.45
CA VAL A 88 -8.20 -6.20 3.72
C VAL A 88 -8.13 -6.46 5.22
N ASP A 89 -8.51 -7.66 5.62
CA ASP A 89 -8.22 -8.21 6.95
C ASP A 89 -6.97 -9.08 6.86
N TYR A 90 -6.00 -8.79 7.73
CA TYR A 90 -4.72 -9.46 7.80
C TYR A 90 -4.59 -10.30 9.06
N GLU A 91 -3.88 -11.41 8.92
CA GLU A 91 -3.36 -12.23 10.00
C GLU A 91 -1.84 -12.03 10.10
N ALA A 92 -1.28 -12.15 11.30
CA ALA A 92 0.17 -12.06 11.47
C ALA A 92 0.89 -13.13 10.61
N GLY A 93 1.89 -12.70 9.86
CA GLY A 93 2.65 -13.55 8.94
C GLY A 93 2.06 -13.66 7.54
N ASP A 94 0.88 -13.09 7.26
CA ASP A 94 0.38 -12.97 5.89
C ASP A 94 1.46 -12.33 5.01
N THR A 95 1.72 -12.97 3.87
CA THR A 95 2.78 -12.58 2.93
C THR A 95 2.24 -12.63 1.50
N ARG A 96 2.49 -11.58 0.72
CA ARG A 96 2.17 -11.56 -0.72
C ARG A 96 3.36 -11.17 -1.55
N HIS A 97 3.47 -11.82 -2.70
CA HIS A 97 4.47 -11.55 -3.72
C HIS A 97 3.82 -10.92 -4.93
N PHE A 98 4.51 -9.95 -5.53
CA PHE A 98 4.08 -9.25 -6.72
C PHE A 98 5.23 -9.22 -7.72
N VAL A 99 4.96 -9.73 -8.92
CA VAL A 99 5.81 -9.52 -10.08
C VAL A 99 5.34 -8.22 -10.72
N GLN A 100 6.23 -7.25 -10.79
CA GLN A 100 5.90 -5.88 -11.16
C GLN A 100 7.00 -5.31 -12.04
N SER A 101 6.57 -4.58 -13.06
CA SER A 101 7.42 -3.81 -13.97
C SER A 101 6.95 -2.36 -14.03
N GLU A 102 7.74 -1.48 -14.66
CA GLU A 102 7.32 -0.11 -14.98
C GLU A 102 6.05 -0.08 -15.85
N ALA A 103 5.91 -1.02 -16.79
CA ALA A 103 4.77 -1.07 -17.71
C ALA A 103 3.45 -1.42 -17.00
N ASP A 104 3.54 -2.26 -15.97
CA ASP A 104 2.37 -2.74 -15.23
C ASP A 104 2.16 -1.97 -13.92
N SER A 105 2.93 -0.90 -13.71
CA SER A 105 2.99 -0.18 -12.44
C SER A 105 1.60 0.30 -12.00
N PHE A 106 1.40 0.37 -10.69
CA PHE A 106 0.18 0.90 -10.13
C PHE A 106 0.49 1.81 -8.94
N ILE A 107 -0.44 2.72 -8.69
CA ILE A 107 -0.42 3.63 -7.56
C ILE A 107 -1.55 3.28 -6.60
N HIS A 108 -1.27 3.27 -5.31
CA HIS A 108 -2.29 3.14 -4.28
C HIS A 108 -1.85 3.80 -2.97
N ASP A 109 -2.80 4.05 -2.08
CA ASP A 109 -2.53 4.36 -0.69
C ASP A 109 -2.76 3.15 0.22
N LEU A 110 -2.40 3.29 1.49
CA LEU A 110 -2.71 2.32 2.53
C LEU A 110 -3.13 3.05 3.79
N GLU A 111 -4.32 2.76 4.28
CA GLU A 111 -4.89 3.34 5.49
C GLU A 111 -5.22 2.26 6.50
N ASN A 112 -4.76 2.44 7.73
CA ASN A 112 -5.18 1.62 8.84
C ASN A 112 -6.58 2.04 9.30
N ILE A 113 -7.57 1.18 9.07
CA ILE A 113 -8.97 1.38 9.49
C ILE A 113 -9.38 0.46 10.63
N GLY A 114 -8.41 -0.26 11.22
CA GLY A 114 -8.58 -1.11 12.39
C GLY A 114 -8.25 -0.37 13.69
N ASP A 115 -8.14 -1.14 14.76
CA ASP A 115 -7.85 -0.70 16.13
C ASP A 115 -6.46 -1.16 16.64
N THR A 116 -5.70 -1.89 15.81
CA THR A 116 -4.32 -2.32 16.08
C THR A 116 -3.33 -1.58 15.19
N ASP A 117 -2.05 -1.59 15.56
CA ASP A 117 -0.99 -1.10 14.70
C ASP A 117 -0.84 -2.00 13.46
N LEU A 118 -0.81 -1.38 12.28
CA LEU A 118 -0.57 -2.03 11.01
C LEU A 118 0.93 -1.96 10.70
N VAL A 119 1.63 -3.10 10.76
CA VAL A 119 3.09 -3.16 10.62
C VAL A 119 3.50 -4.11 9.51
N PHE A 120 4.17 -3.60 8.48
CA PHE A 120 4.72 -4.42 7.40
C PHE A 120 6.23 -4.30 7.28
N VAL A 121 6.84 -5.39 6.81
CA VAL A 121 8.16 -5.37 6.16
C VAL A 121 7.92 -5.58 4.68
N THR A 122 8.37 -4.63 3.86
CA THR A 122 8.28 -4.69 2.40
C THR A 122 9.69 -4.79 1.83
N VAL A 123 9.91 -5.74 0.93
CA VAL A 123 11.20 -5.93 0.24
C VAL A 123 10.98 -5.78 -1.25
N GLU A 124 11.63 -4.78 -1.84
CA GLU A 124 11.64 -4.54 -3.29
C GLU A 124 12.96 -5.02 -3.90
N ARG A 125 12.89 -5.57 -5.10
CA ARG A 125 14.06 -5.85 -5.94
C ARG A 125 14.48 -4.61 -6.69
N THR A 126 15.78 -4.32 -6.74
CA THR A 126 16.33 -3.17 -7.45
C THR A 126 17.19 -3.55 -8.66
N ASP A 127 17.26 -4.84 -9.00
CA ASP A 127 18.04 -5.42 -10.09
C ASP A 127 17.23 -5.69 -11.37
#